data_AF-A0AAE1FKW7-F1
#
_entry.id   AF-A0AAE1FKW7-F1
#
_cell.length_a   1.000
_cell.length_b   1.000
_cell.length_c   1.000
_cell.angle_alpha   90.00
_cell.angle_beta   90.00
_cell.angle_gamma   90.00
#
_symmetry.space_group_name_H-M   'P 1'
#
loop_
_entity.id
_entity.type
_entity.pdbx_description
1 polymer ?
#
loop_
_entity_poly.entity_id
_entity_poly.type
_entity_poly.pdbx_seq_one_letter_code
_entity_poly.pdbx_strand_id
1 'polypeptide(L)'
;MFRSLYTAFVRSHLEYAQAALSPSSKNLVNQIEQVQMRVTKVVDGLADLDYPERLRFLKLPTLIYRRHRGDMLGIWKHFGIYERDILPISFRPLDRPSRQHNRQLFRHRLVDGVYGLQRNSFYYRTVNICNGHPAESLNVF
;
A
#
# COMPACT_ATOMS: atom_id res chain seq x y z
N MET A 1 -21.79 -14.03 -3.64
CA MET A 1 -21.59 -14.10 -2.17
C MET A 1 -20.11 -14.08 -1.76
N PHE A 2 -19.25 -14.92 -2.36
CA PHE A 2 -17.81 -15.01 -2.03
C PHE A 2 -17.08 -13.66 -1.96
N ARG A 3 -17.21 -12.81 -3.00
CA ARG A 3 -16.51 -11.51 -3.07
C ARG A 3 -16.76 -10.66 -1.83
N SER A 4 -18.02 -10.56 -1.40
CA SER A 4 -18.41 -9.73 -0.25
C SER A 4 -17.75 -10.22 1.04
N LEU A 5 -17.79 -11.54 1.29
CA LEU A 5 -17.13 -12.17 2.44
C LEU A 5 -15.62 -11.97 2.40
N TYR A 6 -14.99 -12.30 1.28
CA TYR A 6 -13.56 -12.12 1.08
C TYR A 6 -13.14 -10.68 1.36
N THR A 7 -13.88 -9.71 0.82
CA THR A 7 -13.57 -8.30 1.07
C THR A 7 -13.82 -7.91 2.52
N ALA A 8 -14.86 -8.39 3.20
CA ALA A 8 -15.10 -8.04 4.60
C ALA A 8 -13.96 -8.48 5.52
N PHE A 9 -13.47 -9.71 5.34
CA PHE A 9 -12.40 -10.26 6.19
C PHE A 9 -10.99 -9.84 5.73
N VAL A 10 -10.65 -10.01 4.46
CA VAL A 10 -9.28 -9.77 4.01
C VAL A 10 -8.96 -8.28 3.93
N ARG A 11 -9.92 -7.46 3.47
CA ARG A 11 -9.70 -6.01 3.37
C ARG A 11 -9.52 -5.38 4.74
N SER A 12 -10.33 -5.77 5.74
CA SER A 12 -10.23 -5.21 7.08
C SER A 12 -8.86 -5.47 7.69
N HIS A 13 -8.36 -6.70 7.61
CA HIS A 13 -7.02 -7.04 8.11
C HIS A 13 -5.89 -6.29 7.38
N LEU A 14 -5.95 -6.21 6.04
CA LEU A 14 -4.91 -5.54 5.27
C LEU A 14 -4.92 -4.02 5.45
N GLU A 15 -6.09 -3.38 5.50
CA GLU A 15 -6.19 -1.93 5.65
C GLU A 15 -5.93 -1.49 7.09
N TYR A 16 -6.39 -2.25 8.10
CA TYR A 16 -6.16 -1.93 9.51
C TYR A 16 -4.67 -1.86 9.86
N ALA A 17 -3.93 -2.89 9.46
CA ALA A 17 -2.54 -3.04 9.86
C ALA A 17 -1.55 -2.59 8.79
N GLN A 18 -1.99 -1.86 7.75
CA GLN A 18 -1.18 -1.52 6.58
C GLN A 18 0.16 -0.84 6.92
N ALA A 19 0.17 0.09 7.88
CA ALA A 19 1.39 0.79 8.28
C ALA A 19 2.45 -0.15 8.89
N ALA A 20 1.99 -1.15 9.66
CA ALA A 20 2.84 -2.10 10.40
C ALA A 20 3.12 -3.43 9.65
N LEU A 21 2.17 -3.92 8.85
CA LEU A 21 2.20 -5.24 8.20
C LEU A 21 2.49 -5.17 6.69
N SER A 22 3.30 -4.21 6.25
CA SER A 22 3.81 -4.23 4.88
C SER A 22 5.18 -4.92 4.83
N PRO A 23 5.24 -6.22 4.46
CA PRO A 23 6.51 -6.90 4.34
C PRO A 23 7.33 -6.31 3.20
N SER A 24 8.63 -6.19 3.43
CA SER A 24 9.61 -5.74 2.44
C SER A 24 10.26 -6.90 1.69
N SER A 25 10.23 -8.10 2.26
CA SER A 25 10.75 -9.30 1.62
C SER A 25 9.80 -9.79 0.52
N LYS A 26 10.34 -10.02 -0.68
CA LYS A 26 9.62 -10.64 -1.80
C LYS A 26 8.97 -11.97 -1.40
N ASN A 27 9.63 -12.75 -0.54
CA ASN A 27 9.11 -14.05 -0.10
C ASN A 27 7.82 -13.89 0.72
N LEU A 28 7.80 -12.97 1.68
CA LEU A 28 6.60 -12.68 2.49
C LEU A 28 5.49 -12.06 1.63
N VAL A 29 5.85 -11.17 0.70
CA VAL A 29 4.89 -10.60 -0.27
C VAL A 29 4.23 -11.71 -1.08
N ASN A 30 5.02 -12.66 -1.59
CA ASN A 30 4.52 -13.80 -2.34
C ASN A 30 3.68 -14.74 -1.47
N GLN A 31 4.11 -15.04 -0.24
CA GLN A 31 3.33 -15.87 0.68
C GLN A 31 1.94 -15.28 0.96
N ILE A 32 1.84 -13.96 1.14
CA ILE A 32 0.56 -13.28 1.31
C ILE A 32 -0.29 -13.40 0.03
N GLU A 33 0.30 -13.17 -1.15
CA GLU A 33 -0.43 -13.30 -2.42
C GLU A 33 -0.90 -14.75 -2.66
N GLN A 34 -0.11 -15.74 -2.25
CA GLN A 34 -0.46 -17.17 -2.33
C GLN A 34 -1.71 -17.51 -1.51
N VAL A 35 -1.99 -16.81 -0.41
CA VAL A 35 -3.26 -16.99 0.31
C VAL A 35 -4.44 -16.63 -0.60
N GLN A 36 -4.39 -15.49 -1.29
CA GLN A 36 -5.42 -15.11 -2.25
C GLN A 36 -5.50 -16.12 -3.39
N MET A 37 -4.37 -16.56 -3.94
CA MET A 37 -4.33 -17.57 -5.01
C MET A 37 -5.02 -18.89 -4.61
N ARG A 38 -4.84 -19.35 -3.38
CA ARG A 38 -5.48 -20.57 -2.88
C ARG A 38 -6.97 -20.37 -2.66
N VAL A 39 -7.34 -19.27 -2.01
CA VAL A 39 -8.73 -18.95 -1.68
C VAL A 39 -9.59 -18.75 -2.92
N THR A 40 -9.06 -18.11 -3.97
CA THR A 40 -9.80 -17.98 -5.25
C THR A 40 -9.88 -19.28 -6.05
N LYS A 41 -9.03 -20.28 -5.77
CA LYS A 41 -9.07 -21.58 -6.45
C LYS A 41 -10.23 -22.46 -5.96
N VAL A 42 -10.61 -22.29 -4.69
CA VAL A 42 -11.66 -23.09 -4.02
C VAL A 42 -13.06 -22.66 -4.46
N VAL A 43 -13.20 -21.51 -5.15
CA VAL A 43 -14.50 -21.06 -5.65
C VAL A 43 -14.93 -21.96 -6.81
N ASP A 44 -16.15 -22.50 -6.70
CA ASP A 44 -16.73 -23.39 -7.71
C ASP A 44 -16.67 -22.79 -9.11
N GLY A 45 -16.23 -23.60 -10.08
CA GLY A 45 -16.09 -23.21 -11.49
C GLY A 45 -14.87 -22.33 -11.81
N LEU A 46 -14.01 -22.01 -10.84
CA LEU A 46 -12.79 -21.21 -11.06
C LEU A 46 -11.49 -21.99 -10.94
N ALA A 47 -11.51 -23.26 -10.52
CA ALA A 47 -10.31 -24.04 -10.21
C ALA A 47 -9.31 -24.18 -11.38
N ASP A 48 -9.84 -24.24 -12.61
CA ASP A 48 -9.07 -24.45 -13.84
C ASP A 48 -8.57 -23.15 -14.49
N LEU A 49 -9.05 -22.00 -14.02
CA LEU A 49 -8.65 -20.69 -14.53
C LEU A 49 -7.31 -20.24 -13.96
N ASP A 50 -6.53 -19.51 -14.77
CA ASP A 50 -5.29 -18.92 -14.27
C ASP A 50 -5.59 -17.82 -13.22
N TYR A 51 -4.63 -17.54 -12.35
CA TYR A 51 -4.81 -16.58 -11.26
C TYR A 51 -5.33 -15.20 -11.70
N PRO A 52 -4.79 -14.55 -12.75
CA PRO A 52 -5.29 -13.25 -13.22
C PRO A 52 -6.74 -13.33 -13.73
N GLU A 53 -7.13 -14.44 -14.35
CA GLU A 53 -8.49 -14.66 -14.84
C GLU A 53 -9.48 -14.81 -13.70
N ARG A 54 -9.10 -15.58 -12.66
CA ARG A 54 -9.88 -15.69 -11.42
C ARG A 54 -10.09 -14.34 -10.76
N LEU A 55 -9.05 -13.52 -10.68
CA LEU A 55 -9.14 -12.15 -10.15
C LEU A 55 -10.12 -11.29 -10.95
N ARG A 56 -10.06 -11.37 -12.28
CA ARG A 56 -10.97 -10.65 -13.18
C ARG A 56 -12.41 -11.08 -12.99
N PHE A 57 -12.68 -12.39 -12.94
CA PHE A 57 -14.00 -12.96 -12.70
C PHE A 57 -14.58 -12.50 -11.35
N LEU A 58 -13.76 -12.57 -10.29
CA LEU A 58 -14.15 -12.17 -8.94
C LEU A 58 -14.14 -10.64 -8.72
N LYS A 59 -13.68 -9.86 -9.70
CA LYS A 59 -13.48 -8.40 -9.61
C LYS A 59 -12.68 -8.02 -8.36
N LEU A 60 -11.60 -8.76 -8.11
CA LEU A 60 -10.67 -8.57 -7.00
C LEU A 60 -9.32 -8.07 -7.53
N PRO A 61 -8.72 -7.01 -6.96
CA PRO A 61 -7.34 -6.67 -7.24
C PRO A 61 -6.37 -7.62 -6.50
N THR A 62 -5.10 -7.60 -6.88
CA THR A 62 -4.02 -8.30 -6.14
C THR A 62 -3.83 -7.71 -4.75
N LEU A 63 -3.25 -8.50 -3.83
CA LEU A 63 -2.95 -8.01 -2.48
C LEU A 63 -1.78 -7.02 -2.47
N ILE A 64 -0.84 -7.18 -3.41
CA ILE A 64 0.20 -6.18 -3.67
C ILE A 64 -0.42 -4.83 -4.02
N TYR A 65 -1.33 -4.78 -5.00
CA TYR A 65 -2.00 -3.55 -5.39
C TYR A 65 -2.78 -2.93 -4.22
N ARG A 66 -3.50 -3.76 -3.45
CA ARG A 66 -4.24 -3.30 -2.27
C ARG A 66 -3.36 -2.64 -1.22
N ARG A 67 -2.18 -3.20 -0.95
CA ARG A 67 -1.21 -2.62 -0.02
C ARG A 67 -0.66 -1.29 -0.55
N HIS A 68 -0.28 -1.23 -1.82
CA HIS A 68 0.13 0.05 -2.43
C HIS A 68 -0.97 1.11 -2.35
N ARG A 69 -2.22 0.73 -2.60
CA ARG A 69 -3.38 1.62 -2.42
C ARG A 69 -3.54 2.07 -0.96
N GLY A 70 -3.37 1.16 -0.01
CA GLY A 70 -3.39 1.48 1.42
C GLY A 70 -2.30 2.46 1.83
N ASP A 71 -1.09 2.30 1.26
CA ASP A 71 0.02 3.24 1.47
C ASP A 71 -0.32 4.63 0.91
N MET A 72 -0.87 4.72 -0.31
CA MET A 72 -1.32 5.98 -0.91
C MET A 72 -2.44 6.65 -0.10
N LEU A 73 -3.43 5.87 0.37
CA LEU A 73 -4.50 6.37 1.23
C LEU A 73 -3.93 6.89 2.55
N GLY A 74 -2.96 6.19 3.12
CA GLY A 74 -2.21 6.66 4.28
C GLY A 74 -1.60 8.04 4.02
N ILE A 75 -0.84 8.18 2.92
CA ILE A 75 -0.22 9.45 2.53
C ILE A 75 -1.26 10.56 2.40
N TRP A 76 -2.38 10.30 1.72
CA TRP A 76 -3.46 11.27 1.55
C TRP A 76 -4.03 11.72 2.90
N LYS A 77 -4.30 10.80 3.83
CA LYS A 77 -4.77 11.16 5.18
C LYS A 77 -3.79 12.07 5.92
N HIS A 78 -2.49 11.83 5.78
CA HIS A 78 -1.46 12.66 6.42
C HIS A 78 -1.44 14.08 5.88
N PHE A 79 -1.74 14.29 4.59
CA PHE A 79 -1.72 15.63 3.99
C PHE A 79 -3.08 16.31 3.89
N GLY A 80 -4.18 15.56 4.05
CA GLY A 80 -5.54 16.07 3.88
C GLY A 80 -6.35 16.14 5.17
N ILE A 81 -6.03 15.31 6.17
CA ILE A 81 -6.81 15.19 7.41
C ILE A 81 -5.99 15.60 8.64
N TYR A 82 -4.77 15.08 8.76
CA TYR A 82 -3.94 15.35 9.94
C TYR A 82 -3.28 16.73 9.86
N GLU A 83 -3.22 17.41 11.02
CA GLU A 83 -2.50 18.67 11.14
C GLU A 83 -0.99 18.44 10.93
N ARG A 84 -0.35 19.41 10.26
CA ARG A 84 1.08 19.34 9.89
C ARG A 84 1.98 19.12 11.12
N ASP A 85 1.60 19.66 12.26
CA ASP A 85 2.44 19.66 13.46
C ASP A 85 2.47 18.31 14.18
N ILE A 86 1.44 17.48 13.97
CA ILE A 86 1.34 16.11 14.50
C ILE A 86 2.23 15.15 13.70
N LEU A 87 2.54 15.49 12.44
CA LEU A 87 3.37 14.66 11.59
C LEU A 87 4.83 14.68 12.07
N PRO A 88 5.51 13.51 12.05
CA PRO A 88 6.95 13.48 12.30
C PRO A 88 7.65 14.36 11.27
N ILE A 89 8.71 15.05 11.70
CA ILE A 89 9.52 15.93 10.84
C ILE A 89 9.92 15.22 9.55
N SER A 90 10.19 13.91 9.65
CA SER A 90 10.58 13.07 8.52
C SER A 90 9.50 12.86 7.44
N PHE A 91 8.27 13.28 7.70
CA PHE A 91 7.11 13.07 6.83
C PHE A 91 6.33 14.36 6.55
N ARG A 92 6.95 15.52 6.75
CA ARG A 92 6.39 16.81 6.37
C ARG A 92 6.68 17.12 4.90
N PRO A 93 5.76 17.78 4.18
CA PRO A 93 6.05 18.26 2.83
C PRO A 93 7.26 19.19 2.81
N LEU A 94 8.02 19.14 1.72
CA LEU A 94 9.13 20.04 1.43
C LEU A 94 8.63 21.49 1.38
N ASP A 95 9.36 22.41 2.01
CA ASP A 95 9.06 23.85 1.91
C ASP A 95 9.35 24.40 0.50
N ARG A 96 10.28 23.76 -0.23
CA ARG A 96 10.62 24.08 -1.63
C ARG A 96 10.45 22.86 -2.53
N PRO A 97 9.20 22.52 -2.91
CA PRO A 97 8.93 21.39 -3.79
C PRO A 97 9.41 21.65 -5.23
N SER A 98 9.65 20.58 -5.98
CA SER A 98 9.90 20.66 -7.42
C SER A 98 8.61 20.97 -8.20
N ARG A 99 8.72 21.18 -9.52
CA ARG A 99 7.58 21.46 -10.40
C ARG A 99 6.54 20.34 -10.48
N GLN A 100 6.82 19.17 -9.89
CA GLN A 100 5.94 18.01 -9.99
C GLN A 100 4.68 18.15 -9.11
N HIS A 101 4.84 18.44 -7.81
CA HIS A 101 3.72 18.78 -6.90
C HIS A 101 4.21 19.28 -5.53
N ASN A 102 3.32 19.98 -4.80
CA ASN A 102 3.60 20.60 -3.50
C ASN A 102 3.56 19.66 -2.28
N ARG A 103 3.34 18.36 -2.48
CA ARG A 103 3.27 17.35 -1.40
C ARG A 103 4.48 16.42 -1.37
N GLN A 104 5.56 16.80 -2.04
CA GLN A 104 6.78 16.00 -2.07
C GLN A 104 7.40 15.91 -0.68
N LEU A 105 7.94 14.74 -0.37
CA LEU A 105 8.57 14.40 0.90
C LEU A 105 10.10 14.39 0.79
N PHE A 106 10.77 14.80 1.85
CA PHE A 106 12.23 14.69 1.92
C PHE A 106 12.66 13.22 2.04
N ARG A 107 13.68 12.81 1.29
CA ARG A 107 14.30 11.48 1.41
C ARG A 107 15.30 11.49 2.56
N HIS A 108 14.83 11.15 3.76
CA HIS A 108 15.70 11.01 4.92
C HIS A 108 16.67 9.83 4.76
N ARG A 109 17.91 10.02 5.22
CA ARG A 109 18.88 8.92 5.36
C ARG A 109 18.37 7.96 6.44
N LEU A 110 18.50 6.67 6.16
CA LEU A 110 18.19 5.61 7.12
C LEU A 110 19.23 5.62 8.24
N VAL A 111 18.78 5.69 9.49
CA VAL A 111 19.65 5.72 10.68
C VAL A 111 20.29 4.36 10.93
N ASP A 112 19.55 3.29 10.62
CA ASP A 112 19.92 1.89 10.81
C ASP A 112 20.53 1.24 9.54
N GLY A 113 20.86 2.05 8.53
CA GLY A 113 21.46 1.61 7.28
C GLY A 113 20.48 0.99 6.28
N VAL A 114 20.99 0.58 5.11
CA VAL A 114 20.17 0.16 3.95
C VAL A 114 19.33 -1.10 4.21
N TYR A 115 19.79 -1.95 5.13
CA TYR A 115 19.14 -3.21 5.53
C TYR A 115 18.35 -3.09 6.84
N GLY A 116 18.27 -1.88 7.40
CA GLY A 116 17.56 -1.61 8.63
C GLY A 116 16.04 -1.73 8.51
N LEU A 117 15.38 -1.81 9.67
CA LEU A 117 13.92 -1.90 9.81
C LEU A 117 13.24 -0.59 9.40
N GLN A 118 13.90 0.55 9.58
CA GLN A 118 13.35 1.87 9.29
C GLN A 118 12.94 2.02 7.83
N ARG A 119 13.68 1.40 6.91
CA ARG A 119 13.34 1.37 5.46
C ARG A 119 11.93 0.85 5.21
N ASN A 120 11.50 -0.12 6.02
CA ASN A 120 10.22 -0.81 5.84
C ASN A 120 9.09 -0.12 6.58
N SER A 121 9.40 0.87 7.43
CA SER A 121 8.40 1.70 8.07
C SER A 121 7.64 2.51 7.02
N PHE A 122 6.37 2.79 7.32
CA PHE A 122 5.49 3.54 6.45
C PHE A 122 6.11 4.87 5.99
N TYR A 123 6.70 5.63 6.93
CA TYR A 123 7.24 6.97 6.65
C TYR A 123 8.41 6.98 5.68
N TYR A 124 9.16 5.89 5.54
CA TYR A 124 10.32 5.82 4.64
C TYR A 124 9.97 5.12 3.33
N ARG A 125 9.22 4.00 3.37
CA ARG A 125 8.89 3.24 2.15
C ARG A 125 7.97 4.02 1.21
N THR A 126 7.11 4.87 1.76
CA THR A 126 6.10 5.61 0.99
C THR A 126 6.64 6.89 0.36
N VAL A 127 7.82 7.38 0.75
CA VAL A 127 8.43 8.61 0.19
C VAL A 127 8.60 8.50 -1.33
N ASN A 128 9.08 7.35 -1.80
CA ASN A 128 9.25 7.12 -3.23
C ASN A 128 7.92 7.03 -3.97
N ILE A 129 6.90 6.48 -3.33
CA ILE A 129 5.54 6.43 -3.88
C ILE A 129 4.98 7.85 -3.96
N CYS A 130 5.09 8.65 -2.90
CA CYS A 130 4.61 10.02 -2.91
C CYS A 130 5.31 10.88 -3.97
N ASN A 131 6.64 10.84 -4.02
CA ASN A 131 7.42 11.68 -4.95
C ASN A 131 7.36 11.20 -6.40
N GLY A 132 7.06 9.92 -6.65
CA GLY A 132 7.00 9.36 -7.99
C GLY A 132 5.68 9.62 -8.72
N HIS A 133 4.64 10.06 -8.00
CA HIS A 133 3.28 10.13 -8.51
C HIS A 133 2.78 11.58 -8.65
N PRO A 134 1.97 11.91 -9.69
CA PRO A 134 1.38 13.25 -9.83
C PRO A 134 0.42 13.57 -8.67
N ALA A 135 0.28 14.85 -8.31
CA ALA A 135 -0.57 15.30 -7.21
C ALA A 135 -2.00 14.76 -7.28
N GLU A 136 -2.55 14.69 -8.50
CA GLU A 136 -3.94 14.26 -8.77
C GLU A 136 -4.19 12.81 -8.37
N SER A 137 -3.20 11.94 -8.52
CA SER A 137 -3.31 10.53 -8.15
C SER A 137 -3.42 10.30 -6.64
N LEU A 138 -3.06 11.31 -5.84
CA LEU A 138 -3.25 11.30 -4.39
C LEU A 138 -4.68 11.71 -3.99
N ASN A 139 -5.50 12.24 -4.91
CA ASN A 139 -6.86 12.73 -4.63
C ASN A 139 -7.98 11.74 -5.03
N VAL A 140 -7.65 10.53 -5.50
CA VAL A 140 -8.61 9.57 -6.08
C VAL A 140 -9.20 8.59 -5.05
N PHE A 141 -9.19 8.94 -3.75
CA PHE A 141 -9.61 8.03 -2.69
C PHE A 141 -10.68 8.60 -1.77
#